data_AF-A0A0Q3FEA2-F1
#
_entry.id   AF-A0A0Q3FEA2-F1
#
_cell.length_a   1.000
_cell.length_b   1.000
_cell.length_c   1.000
_cell.angle_alpha   90.00
_cell.angle_beta   90.00
_cell.angle_gamma   90.00
#
_symmetry.space_group_name_H-M   'P 1'
#
loop_
_entity.id
_entity.type
_entity.pdbx_description
1 polymer ?
#
loop_
_entity_poly.entity_id
_entity_poly.type
_entity_poly.pdbx_seq_one_letter_code
_entity_poly.pdbx_strand_id
1 'polypeptide(L)'
;MRPLTIFFLVGCIVVREVWSTSLWGWNRLCWLPTPQASLAEWWTSLVVQGKKERRNLNTSITLICWCLWKHRNSVVFNAATLSARKIQQMIDSERRAWSSTGLFHTRALSRPQGGRSLPPRP
;
A
#
# COMPACT_ATOMS: atom_id res chain seq x y z
N MET A 1 -15.82 15.48 18.15
CA MET A 1 -14.52 15.35 17.44
C MET A 1 -14.75 14.54 16.17
N ARG A 2 -14.43 15.10 15.00
CA ARG A 2 -15.02 14.67 13.71
C ARG A 2 -14.40 13.36 13.16
N PRO A 3 -15.21 12.34 12.80
CA PRO A 3 -14.77 11.08 12.17
C PRO A 3 -14.41 11.22 10.68
N LEU A 4 -13.83 12.35 10.27
CA LEU A 4 -13.42 12.64 8.88
C LEU A 4 -12.09 11.99 8.48
N THR A 5 -11.43 11.28 9.40
CA THR A 5 -10.16 10.59 9.11
C THR A 5 -10.35 9.26 8.41
N ILE A 6 -11.40 8.49 8.71
CA ILE A 6 -11.59 7.15 8.15
C ILE A 6 -12.19 7.18 6.75
N PHE A 7 -13.21 8.02 6.49
CA PHE A 7 -13.86 8.10 5.18
C PHE A 7 -12.90 8.48 4.05
N PHE A 8 -11.91 9.32 4.37
CA PHE A 8 -10.89 9.76 3.43
C PHE A 8 -9.92 8.63 3.02
N LEU A 9 -9.76 7.59 3.85
CA LEU A 9 -8.79 6.51 3.64
C LEU A 9 -9.30 5.40 2.72
N VAL A 10 -10.58 5.45 2.31
CA VAL A 10 -11.19 4.39 1.48
C VAL A 10 -11.95 4.97 0.27
N GLY A 11 -12.64 6.10 0.43
CA GLY A 11 -13.51 6.66 -0.61
C GLY A 11 -12.82 7.56 -1.64
N CYS A 12 -11.59 8.04 -1.39
CA CYS A 12 -10.89 8.94 -2.31
C CYS A 12 -10.25 8.15 -3.46
N ILE A 13 -10.45 8.59 -4.72
CA ILE A 13 -9.88 7.96 -5.92
C ILE A 13 -8.36 7.77 -5.83
N VAL A 14 -7.66 8.77 -5.31
CA VAL A 14 -6.21 8.75 -5.07
C VAL A 14 -5.82 7.65 -4.09
N VAL A 15 -6.64 7.44 -3.06
CA VAL A 15 -6.36 6.44 -2.03
C VAL A 15 -6.66 5.04 -2.52
N ARG A 16 -7.72 4.86 -3.33
CA ARG A 16 -7.98 3.58 -4.00
C ARG A 16 -6.84 3.18 -4.93
N GLU A 17 -6.26 4.13 -5.66
CA GLU A 17 -5.09 3.87 -6.53
C GLU A 17 -3.86 3.41 -5.73
N VAL A 18 -3.63 4.02 -4.57
CA VAL A 18 -2.58 3.62 -3.62
C VAL A 18 -2.83 2.19 -3.09
N TRP A 19 -4.07 1.86 -2.75
CA TRP A 19 -4.43 0.51 -2.33
C TRP A 19 -4.26 -0.51 -3.46
N SER A 20 -4.76 -0.24 -4.67
CA SER A 20 -4.61 -1.11 -5.85
C SER A 20 -3.16 -1.47 -6.11
N THR A 21 -2.29 -0.47 -6.18
CA THR A 21 -0.87 -0.68 -6.48
C THR A 21 -0.16 -1.40 -5.33
N SER A 22 -0.54 -1.14 -4.08
CA SER A 22 0.01 -1.84 -2.92
C SER A 22 -0.43 -3.31 -2.87
N LEU A 23 -1.70 -3.59 -3.17
CA LEU A 23 -2.30 -4.94 -3.17
C LEU A 23 -1.91 -5.76 -4.39
N TRP A 24 -1.54 -5.13 -5.50
CA TRP A 24 -0.93 -5.81 -6.65
C TRP A 24 0.33 -6.60 -6.24
N GLY A 25 1.14 -6.06 -5.34
CA GLY A 25 2.30 -6.77 -4.78
C GLY A 25 1.93 -8.05 -4.00
N TRP A 26 0.69 -8.16 -3.52
CA TRP A 26 0.19 -9.33 -2.80
C TRP A 26 -0.54 -10.33 -3.70
N ASN A 27 -0.69 -10.04 -5.00
CA ASN A 27 -1.50 -10.82 -5.95
C ASN A 27 -2.94 -11.09 -5.46
N ARG A 28 -3.53 -10.10 -4.78
CA ARG A 28 -4.85 -10.19 -4.13
C ARG A 28 -5.69 -8.95 -4.45
N LEU A 29 -5.96 -8.73 -5.73
CA LEU A 29 -6.81 -7.64 -6.20
C LEU A 29 -8.25 -7.70 -5.66
N CYS A 30 -8.73 -8.90 -5.32
CA CYS A 30 -10.04 -9.10 -4.70
C CYS A 30 -10.17 -8.46 -3.30
N TRP A 31 -9.06 -8.00 -2.72
CA TRP A 31 -9.05 -7.29 -1.44
C TRP A 31 -9.23 -5.78 -1.58
N LEU A 32 -9.57 -5.27 -2.77
CA LEU A 32 -9.83 -3.84 -2.91
C LEU A 32 -11.05 -3.43 -2.07
N PRO A 33 -10.93 -2.35 -1.27
CA PRO A 33 -12.05 -1.90 -0.47
C PRO A 33 -13.16 -1.34 -1.37
N THR A 34 -14.39 -1.68 -1.02
CA THR A 34 -15.61 -1.09 -1.58
C THR A 34 -15.73 0.36 -1.11
N PRO A 35 -16.19 1.32 -1.93
CA PRO A 35 -16.24 2.74 -1.56
C PRO A 35 -17.05 3.04 -0.30
N GLN A 36 -18.00 2.17 0.05
CA GLN A 36 -18.90 2.30 1.20
C GLN A 36 -18.39 1.59 2.45
N ALA A 37 -17.37 0.73 2.34
CA ALA A 37 -16.86 -0.02 3.48
C ALA A 37 -16.02 0.89 4.39
N SER A 38 -16.23 0.82 5.70
CA SER A 38 -15.29 1.44 6.62
C SER A 38 -13.93 0.74 6.55
N LEU A 39 -12.84 1.47 6.81
CA LEU A 39 -11.50 0.89 6.85
C LEU A 39 -11.45 -0.31 7.80
N ALA A 40 -12.09 -0.20 8.98
CA ALA A 40 -12.09 -1.24 10.00
C ALA A 40 -12.83 -2.50 9.55
N GLU A 41 -14.01 -2.37 8.92
CA GLU A 41 -14.77 -3.51 8.40
C GLU A 41 -14.07 -4.18 7.22
N TRP A 42 -13.57 -3.38 6.27
CA TRP A 42 -12.80 -3.90 5.15
C TRP A 42 -11.57 -4.66 5.66
N TRP A 43 -10.88 -4.07 6.62
CA TRP A 43 -9.67 -4.62 7.20
C TRP A 43 -9.87 -5.96 7.89
N THR A 44 -10.90 -6.06 8.72
CA THR A 44 -11.21 -7.31 9.42
C THR A 44 -11.69 -8.39 8.47
N SER A 45 -12.31 -8.02 7.34
CA SER A 45 -12.78 -8.95 6.31
C SER A 45 -11.67 -9.68 5.53
N LEU A 46 -10.43 -9.16 5.52
CA LEU A 46 -9.34 -9.76 4.74
C LEU A 46 -8.91 -11.11 5.34
N VAL A 47 -8.97 -12.18 4.55
CA VAL A 47 -8.57 -13.52 4.98
C VAL A 47 -7.16 -13.85 4.52
N VAL A 48 -6.27 -14.18 5.46
CA VAL A 48 -4.87 -14.58 5.21
C VAL A 48 -4.55 -15.87 5.93
N GLN A 49 -3.71 -16.70 5.32
CA GLN A 49 -3.31 -17.99 5.89
C GLN A 49 -2.17 -17.80 6.88
N GLY A 50 -2.45 -18.00 8.17
CA GLY A 50 -1.45 -18.04 9.22
C GLY A 50 -1.21 -16.71 9.95
N LYS A 51 -0.74 -16.82 11.20
CA LYS A 51 -0.50 -15.67 12.09
C LYS A 51 0.58 -14.72 11.57
N LYS A 52 1.61 -15.26 10.90
CA LYS A 52 2.71 -14.48 10.32
C LYS A 52 2.23 -13.56 9.18
N GLU A 53 1.44 -14.11 8.26
CA GLU A 53 0.87 -13.32 7.16
C GLU A 53 -0.15 -12.31 7.66
N ARG A 54 -0.95 -12.64 8.67
CA ARG A 54 -1.80 -11.65 9.35
C ARG A 54 -1.00 -10.51 9.96
N ARG A 55 0.14 -10.79 10.60
CA ARG A 55 1.02 -9.74 11.13
C ARG A 55 1.62 -8.88 10.02
N ASN A 56 2.10 -9.49 8.93
CA ASN A 56 2.68 -8.77 7.79
C ASN A 56 1.64 -7.87 7.10
N LEU A 57 0.44 -8.39 6.88
CA LEU A 57 -0.71 -7.65 6.40
C LEU A 57 -0.98 -6.47 7.35
N ASN A 58 -1.10 -6.76 8.65
CA ASN A 58 -1.30 -5.76 9.71
C ASN A 58 -0.34 -4.60 9.61
N THR A 59 0.94 -4.89 9.57
CA THR A 59 1.93 -3.83 9.51
C THR A 59 1.92 -3.08 8.17
N SER A 60 1.66 -3.77 7.06
CA SER A 60 1.57 -3.15 5.73
C SER A 60 0.46 -2.11 5.67
N ILE A 61 -0.72 -2.44 6.22
CA ILE A 61 -1.88 -1.53 6.25
C ILE A 61 -1.63 -0.39 7.22
N THR A 62 -1.06 -0.65 8.40
CA THR A 62 -0.65 0.42 9.32
C THR A 62 0.31 1.40 8.63
N LEU A 63 1.30 0.91 7.87
CA LEU A 63 2.24 1.76 7.14
C LEU A 63 1.56 2.58 6.04
N ILE A 64 0.63 1.99 5.28
CA ILE A 64 -0.11 2.68 4.23
C ILE A 64 -1.00 3.77 4.84
N CYS A 65 -1.75 3.45 5.90
CA CYS A 65 -2.55 4.41 6.65
C CYS A 65 -1.71 5.55 7.23
N TRP A 66 -0.52 5.24 7.75
CA TRP A 66 0.44 6.23 8.23
C TRP A 66 0.91 7.19 7.13
N CYS A 67 1.31 6.66 5.97
CA CYS A 67 1.74 7.48 4.83
C CYS A 67 0.60 8.35 4.28
N LEU A 68 -0.61 7.80 4.21
CA LEU A 68 -1.82 8.54 3.83
C LEU A 68 -2.11 9.70 4.79
N TRP A 69 -2.02 9.44 6.09
CA TRP A 69 -2.19 10.48 7.11
C TRP A 69 -1.13 11.56 7.01
N LYS A 70 0.16 11.20 6.85
CA LYS A 70 1.25 12.16 6.64
C LYS A 70 1.03 13.03 5.40
N HIS A 71 0.69 12.42 4.26
CA HIS A 71 0.46 13.16 3.01
C HIS A 71 -0.75 14.08 3.12
N ARG A 72 -1.86 13.62 3.72
CA ARG A 72 -3.03 14.46 3.99
C ARG A 72 -2.67 15.68 4.85
N ASN A 73 -1.90 15.49 5.92
CA ASN A 73 -1.47 16.61 6.73
C ASN A 73 -0.65 17.59 5.90
N SER A 74 0.27 17.13 5.05
CA SER A 74 1.00 18.02 4.14
C SER A 74 0.09 18.75 3.14
N VAL A 75 -1.01 18.14 2.69
CA VAL A 75 -2.00 18.83 1.82
C VAL A 75 -2.70 19.95 2.60
N VAL A 76 -3.11 19.68 3.84
CA VAL A 76 -3.80 20.66 4.70
C VAL A 76 -2.88 21.80 5.12
N PHE A 77 -1.63 21.50 5.49
CA PHE A 77 -0.71 22.49 6.06
C PHE A 77 0.15 23.20 5.01
N ASN A 78 0.49 22.54 3.89
CA ASN A 78 1.41 23.08 2.87
C ASN A 78 0.73 23.33 1.53
N ALA A 79 -0.62 23.31 1.46
CA ALA A 79 -1.41 23.44 0.23
C ALA A 79 -0.96 22.48 -0.91
N ALA A 80 -0.36 21.34 -0.55
CA ALA A 80 0.13 20.37 -1.51
C ALA A 80 -1.03 19.66 -2.22
N THR A 81 -0.82 19.15 -3.43
CA THR A 81 -1.82 18.34 -4.13
C THR A 81 -1.81 16.89 -3.65
N LEU A 82 -3.00 16.29 -3.49
CA LEU A 82 -3.13 14.84 -3.28
C LEU A 82 -2.57 14.10 -4.51
N SER A 83 -1.60 13.21 -4.30
CA SER A 83 -0.93 12.50 -5.40
C SER A 83 -0.64 11.06 -4.99
N ALA A 84 -1.25 10.11 -5.71
CA ALA A 84 -1.06 8.69 -5.47
C ALA A 84 0.41 8.29 -5.64
N ARG A 85 1.07 8.84 -6.66
CA ARG A 85 2.51 8.63 -6.92
C ARG A 85 3.39 9.08 -5.75
N LYS A 86 3.15 10.26 -5.17
CA LYS A 86 3.92 10.75 -4.00
C LYS A 86 3.71 9.86 -2.78
N ILE A 87 2.47 9.44 -2.53
CA ILE A 87 2.13 8.54 -1.43
C ILE A 87 2.83 7.19 -1.64
N GLN A 88 2.86 6.66 -2.87
CA GLN A 88 3.55 5.40 -3.15
C GLN A 88 5.06 5.48 -2.99
N GLN A 89 5.68 6.57 -3.42
CA GLN A 89 7.10 6.81 -3.18
C GLN A 89 7.42 6.84 -1.68
N MET A 90 6.54 7.46 -0.88
CA MET A 90 6.67 7.49 0.58
C MET A 90 6.54 6.09 1.20
N ILE A 91 5.56 5.30 0.74
CA ILE A 91 5.37 3.91 1.16
C ILE A 91 6.62 3.09 0.84
N ASP A 92 7.15 3.19 -0.37
CA ASP A 92 8.33 2.44 -0.79
C ASP A 92 9.60 2.87 -0.04
N SER A 93 9.77 4.16 0.24
CA SER A 93 10.90 4.64 1.05
C SER A 93 10.82 4.13 2.49
N GLU A 94 9.63 4.15 3.10
CA GLU A 94 9.42 3.67 4.46
C GLU A 94 9.62 2.15 4.53
N ARG A 95 9.07 1.41 3.57
CA ARG A 95 9.30 -0.05 3.45
C ARG A 95 10.79 -0.37 3.36
N ARG A 96 11.54 0.33 2.50
CA ARG A 96 13.00 0.15 2.38
C ARG A 96 13.73 0.49 3.68
N ALA A 97 13.36 1.59 4.33
CA ALA A 97 13.93 1.98 5.62
C ALA A 97 13.69 0.89 6.68
N TRP A 98 12.48 0.35 6.77
CA TRP A 98 12.14 -0.70 7.74
C TRP A 98 12.77 -2.06 7.39
N SER A 99 13.02 -2.34 6.11
CA SER A 99 13.82 -3.50 5.68
C SER A 99 15.29 -3.34 6.05
N SER A 100 15.87 -2.14 5.90
CA SER A 100 17.28 -1.88 6.21
C SER A 100 17.61 -1.95 7.70
N THR A 101 16.61 -1.75 8.58
CA THR A 101 16.76 -1.87 10.04
C THR A 101 16.45 -3.28 10.58
N GLY A 102 16.18 -4.26 9.71
CA GLY A 102 15.89 -5.65 10.10
C GLY A 102 14.48 -5.88 10.65
N LEU A 103 13.60 -4.87 10.59
CA LEU A 103 12.22 -4.97 11.05
C LEU A 103 11.30 -5.75 10.09
N PHE A 104 11.73 -5.94 8.82
CA PHE A 104 11.02 -6.76 7.83
C PHE A 104 11.95 -7.66 7.03
N HIS A 105 11.65 -8.96 7.04
CA HIS A 105 12.18 -9.91 6.07
C HIS A 105 11.25 -9.92 4.84
N THR A 106 11.29 -8.87 4.03
CA THR A 106 10.64 -8.88 2.72
C THR A 106 11.46 -9.80 1.81
N ARG A 107 10.93 -11.00 1.52
CA ARG A 107 11.41 -11.74 0.34
C ARG A 107 11.19 -10.80 -0.83
N ALA A 108 12.29 -10.37 -1.43
CA ALA A 108 12.32 -9.57 -2.63
C ALA A 108 11.32 -10.15 -3.63
N LEU A 109 10.27 -9.41 -3.97
CA LEU A 109 9.64 -9.55 -5.27
C LEU A 109 10.68 -9.02 -6.26
N SER A 110 11.62 -9.89 -6.62
CA SER A 110 12.43 -9.69 -7.79
C SER A 110 11.46 -9.50 -8.95
N ARG A 111 11.46 -8.28 -9.47
CA ARG A 111 10.95 -7.94 -10.79
C ARG A 111 11.41 -9.06 -11.74
N PRO A 112 10.56 -9.73 -12.52
CA PRO A 112 11.06 -10.64 -13.54
C PRO A 112 11.95 -9.81 -14.46
N GLN A 113 13.25 -10.07 -14.41
CA GLN A 113 14.16 -9.58 -15.43
C GLN A 113 13.73 -10.26 -16.72
N GLY A 114 13.21 -9.47 -17.66
CA GLY A 114 12.92 -9.90 -19.02
C GLY A 114 14.23 -10.29 -19.69
N GLY A 115 14.63 -11.54 -19.51
CA GLY A 115 15.64 -12.21 -20.30
C GLY A 115 14.95 -12.98 -21.42
N ARG A 116 15.03 -12.45 -22.64
CA ARG A 116 15.10 -13.29 -23.85
C ARG A 116 15.78 -12.51 -24.97
N SER A 117 17.11 -12.53 -24.94
CA SER A 117 17.95 -12.39 -26.12
C SER A 117 17.60 -13.53 -27.08
N LEU A 118 17.09 -13.21 -28.27
CA LEU A 118 17.03 -14.15 -29.39
C LEU A 118 18.41 -14.18 -30.06
N PRO A 119 18.95 -15.37 -30.42
CA PRO A 119 20.10 -15.44 -31.32
C PRO A 119 19.64 -15.17 -32.77
N PRO A 120 20.51 -14.59 -33.64
CA PRO A 120 20.23 -14.53 -35.07
C PRO A 120 20.33 -15.95 -35.65
N ARG A 121 19.35 -16.33 -36.47
CA ARG A 121 19.42 -17.55 -37.27
C ARG A 121 20.26 -17.32 -38.54
N PRO A 122 20.95 -18.37 -39.03
CA PRO A 122 21.71 -18.33 -40.27
C PRO A 122 20.81 -18.16 -41.50
#